data_AF-A0A6M2FCJ9-F1
#
_entry.id   AF-A0A6M2FCJ9-F1
#
_cell.length_a   1.000
_cell.length_b   1.000
_cell.length_c   1.000
_cell.angle_alpha   90.00
_cell.angle_beta   90.00
_cell.angle_gamma   90.00
#
_symmetry.space_group_name_H-M   'P 1'
#
loop_
_entity.id
_entity.type
_entity.pdbx_description
1 polymer ?
#
loop_
_entity_poly.entity_id
_entity_poly.type
_entity_poly.pdbx_seq_one_letter_code
_entity_poly.pdbx_strand_id
1 'polypeptide(L)'
;MEIEFPTAGLESVPGDGEGGIEMTGSMQLIREFCDRFVSPEKTTRTRIFFPEANEVKFARQSAFEGSSLKLDYLTKPSFFEDFGFVEKVKMTDRVKLEDELFLVAYPYFNVNEMLVVEELYKEAVVETARKLIIFNGELDRIRSGYYPSFFYPKLASLLKTLFPLMETVYYIHNFKGRNGGTLFRCYPGPWKVLRKVRNAYICLHQQEAMPSLKEVALDILPSV
;
A
#
# COMPACT_ATOMS: atom_id res chain seq x y z
N MET A 1 6.16 -6.94 2.14
CA MET A 1 5.59 -7.07 0.78
C MET A 1 4.75 -5.84 0.49
N GLU A 2 4.64 -5.49 -0.78
CA GLU A 2 3.76 -4.43 -1.28
C GLU A 2 2.81 -5.04 -2.30
N ILE A 3 1.53 -4.68 -2.18
CA ILE A 3 0.46 -4.99 -3.14
C ILE A 3 -0.19 -3.68 -3.52
N GLU A 4 -0.21 -3.35 -4.81
CA GLU A 4 -0.77 -2.10 -5.33
C GLU A 4 -1.67 -2.42 -6.53
N PHE A 5 -2.90 -1.92 -6.52
CA PHE A 5 -3.81 -2.05 -7.66
C PHE A 5 -4.90 -0.96 -7.61
N PRO A 6 -5.47 -0.59 -8.76
CA PRO A 6 -6.55 0.38 -8.81
C PRO A 6 -7.84 -0.19 -8.19
N THR A 7 -8.37 0.50 -7.19
CA THR A 7 -9.57 0.07 -6.43
C THR A 7 -10.87 0.48 -7.10
N ALA A 8 -10.87 1.53 -7.93
CA ALA A 8 -12.05 1.95 -8.71
C ALA A 8 -12.28 1.10 -9.98
N GLY A 9 -11.41 0.12 -10.25
CA GLY A 9 -11.50 -0.83 -11.37
C GLY A 9 -10.15 -1.03 -12.06
N LEU A 10 -9.96 -2.18 -12.73
CA LEU A 10 -8.66 -2.54 -13.32
C LEU A 10 -8.12 -1.55 -14.37
N GLU A 11 -9.00 -0.75 -14.97
CA GLU A 11 -8.66 0.26 -15.99
C GLU A 11 -8.54 1.68 -15.40
N SER A 12 -8.83 1.86 -14.12
CA SER A 12 -8.80 3.17 -13.48
C SER A 12 -7.36 3.55 -13.11
N VAL A 13 -7.10 4.85 -12.99
CA VAL A 13 -5.90 5.35 -12.30
C VAL A 13 -6.25 5.77 -10.88
N PRO A 14 -5.28 5.85 -9.95
CA PRO A 14 -5.51 6.43 -8.63
C PRO A 14 -6.15 7.81 -8.75
N GLY A 15 -7.23 8.04 -7.99
CA GLY A 15 -8.00 9.30 -8.00
C GLY A 15 -9.09 9.39 -9.08
N ASP A 16 -9.30 8.34 -9.88
CA ASP A 16 -10.49 8.25 -10.74
C ASP A 16 -11.77 7.96 -9.95
N GLY A 17 -11.64 7.26 -8.82
CA GLY A 17 -12.73 7.05 -7.88
C GLY A 17 -12.85 8.19 -6.87
N GLU A 18 -14.01 8.26 -6.22
CA GLU A 18 -14.12 9.06 -5.00
C GLU A 18 -13.27 8.41 -3.91
N GLY A 19 -12.46 9.19 -3.18
CA GLY A 19 -11.51 8.65 -2.21
C GLY A 19 -12.15 7.70 -1.18
N GLY A 20 -13.37 8.01 -0.71
CA GLY A 20 -14.13 7.13 0.18
C GLY A 20 -14.50 5.76 -0.43
N ILE A 21 -14.79 5.73 -1.73
CA ILE A 21 -15.09 4.50 -2.49
C ILE A 21 -13.82 3.68 -2.67
N GLU A 22 -12.71 4.32 -3.03
CA GLU A 22 -11.41 3.66 -3.22
C GLU A 22 -10.92 3.00 -1.92
N MET A 23 -11.04 3.70 -0.78
CA MET A 23 -10.70 3.14 0.54
C MET A 23 -11.60 1.97 0.90
N THR A 24 -12.92 2.10 0.70
CA THR A 24 -13.88 1.00 0.96
C THR A 24 -13.59 -0.22 0.09
N GLY A 25 -13.26 -0.03 -1.20
CA GLY A 25 -12.85 -1.10 -2.10
C GLY A 25 -11.56 -1.78 -1.63
N SER A 26 -10.58 -1.00 -1.16
CA SER A 26 -9.35 -1.51 -0.55
C SER A 26 -9.65 -2.37 0.68
N MET A 27 -10.54 -1.93 1.58
CA MET A 27 -10.97 -2.71 2.76
C MET A 27 -11.55 -4.08 2.37
N GLN A 28 -12.44 -4.11 1.37
CA GLN A 28 -13.07 -5.34 0.89
C GLN A 28 -12.04 -6.30 0.31
N LEU A 29 -11.10 -5.80 -0.49
CA LEU A 29 -10.06 -6.63 -1.10
C LEU A 29 -9.05 -7.14 -0.08
N ILE A 30 -8.71 -6.36 0.95
CA ILE A 30 -7.92 -6.83 2.09
C ILE A 30 -8.67 -7.95 2.82
N ARG A 31 -9.97 -7.82 3.03
CA ARG A 31 -10.80 -8.86 3.64
C ARG A 31 -10.76 -10.15 2.82
N GLU A 32 -11.02 -10.06 1.52
CA GLU A 32 -10.98 -11.21 0.61
C GLU A 32 -9.59 -11.86 0.55
N PHE A 33 -8.54 -11.04 0.54
CA PHE A 33 -7.16 -11.54 0.63
C PHE A 33 -6.95 -12.34 1.91
N CYS A 34 -7.38 -11.81 3.06
CA CYS A 34 -7.27 -12.53 4.32
C CYS A 34 -8.04 -13.84 4.31
N ASP A 35 -9.27 -13.86 3.80
CA ASP A 35 -10.11 -15.06 3.76
C ASP A 35 -9.52 -16.17 2.86
N ARG A 36 -8.75 -15.80 1.84
CA ARG A 36 -8.13 -16.76 0.91
C ARG A 36 -6.73 -17.18 1.31
N PHE A 37 -5.93 -16.28 1.88
CA PHE A 37 -4.49 -16.48 2.05
C PHE A 37 -4.02 -16.55 3.51
N VAL A 38 -4.83 -16.11 4.48
CA VAL A 38 -4.52 -16.26 5.90
C VAL A 38 -5.21 -17.54 6.39
N SER A 39 -4.42 -18.50 6.88
CA SER A 39 -4.98 -19.74 7.42
C SER A 39 -5.89 -19.43 8.63
N PRO A 40 -6.95 -20.22 8.86
CA PRO A 40 -7.87 -19.99 9.99
C PRO A 40 -7.18 -19.89 11.35
N GLU A 41 -6.11 -20.67 11.55
CA GLU A 41 -5.28 -20.68 12.76
C GLU A 41 -4.52 -19.35 12.97
N LYS A 42 -4.20 -18.64 11.89
CA LYS A 42 -3.46 -17.38 11.90
C LYS A 42 -4.35 -16.15 11.86
N THR A 43 -5.65 -16.30 11.65
CA THR A 43 -6.60 -15.18 11.62
C THR A 43 -6.56 -14.36 12.91
N THR A 44 -6.53 -15.02 14.07
CA THR A 44 -6.45 -14.32 15.37
C THR A 44 -5.08 -13.72 15.68
N ARG A 45 -4.05 -14.12 14.93
CA ARG A 45 -2.65 -13.64 15.00
C ARG A 45 -2.32 -12.65 13.88
N THR A 46 -3.32 -12.25 13.09
CA THR A 46 -3.18 -11.28 12.01
C THR A 46 -3.79 -9.96 12.46
N ARG A 47 -2.99 -8.88 12.38
CA ARG A 47 -3.41 -7.52 12.73
C ARG A 47 -3.37 -6.62 11.52
N ILE A 48 -4.49 -5.98 11.26
CA ILE A 48 -4.67 -5.00 10.19
C ILE A 48 -4.64 -3.61 10.79
N PHE A 49 -3.72 -2.79 10.32
CA PHE A 49 -3.62 -1.38 10.66
C PHE A 49 -4.28 -0.55 9.57
N PHE A 50 -5.32 0.19 9.95
CA PHE A 50 -5.91 1.24 9.13
C PHE A 50 -5.21 2.59 9.40
N PRO A 51 -5.34 3.59 8.53
CA PRO A 51 -4.80 4.92 8.78
C PRO A 51 -5.25 5.47 10.14
N GLU A 52 -6.57 5.51 10.40
CA GLU A 52 -7.11 6.15 11.60
C GLU A 52 -8.16 5.31 12.38
N ALA A 53 -8.40 5.71 13.62
CA ALA A 53 -9.35 5.06 14.53
C ALA A 53 -10.81 5.04 14.00
N ASN A 54 -11.23 6.07 13.26
CA ASN A 54 -12.57 6.10 12.68
C ASN A 54 -12.73 5.07 11.56
N GLU A 55 -11.68 4.83 10.78
CA GLU A 55 -11.68 3.79 9.76
C GLU A 55 -11.72 2.39 10.37
N VAL A 56 -11.09 2.17 11.52
CA VAL A 56 -11.22 0.90 12.25
C VAL A 56 -12.66 0.64 12.65
N LYS A 57 -13.39 1.67 13.12
CA LYS A 57 -14.81 1.54 13.48
C LYS A 57 -15.65 1.20 12.25
N PHE A 58 -15.45 1.94 11.17
CA PHE A 58 -16.16 1.71 9.91
C PHE A 58 -15.88 0.31 9.34
N ALA A 59 -14.61 -0.09 9.27
CA ALA A 59 -14.20 -1.41 8.80
C ALA A 59 -14.83 -2.54 9.62
N ARG A 60 -14.92 -2.38 10.96
CA ARG A 60 -15.56 -3.37 11.84
C ARG A 60 -17.05 -3.54 11.59
N GLN A 61 -17.74 -2.44 11.26
CA GLN A 61 -19.17 -2.41 11.01
C GLN A 61 -19.54 -2.77 9.57
N SER A 62 -18.54 -2.90 8.68
CA SER A 62 -18.74 -3.17 7.26
C SER A 62 -17.99 -4.44 6.83
N ALA A 63 -16.84 -4.29 6.17
CA ALA A 63 -16.11 -5.40 5.54
C ALA A 63 -15.58 -6.46 6.53
N PHE A 64 -15.45 -6.14 7.81
CA PHE A 64 -14.87 -7.03 8.83
C PHE A 64 -15.87 -7.43 9.93
N GLU A 65 -17.17 -7.29 9.69
CA GLU A 65 -18.17 -7.78 10.63
C GLU A 65 -18.02 -9.29 10.86
N GLY A 66 -18.09 -9.73 12.12
CA GLY A 66 -17.91 -11.15 12.51
C GLY A 66 -16.49 -11.70 12.36
N SER A 67 -15.54 -10.90 11.88
CA SER A 67 -14.15 -11.34 11.67
C SER A 67 -13.39 -11.51 12.99
N SER A 68 -12.57 -12.56 13.07
CA SER A 68 -11.59 -12.75 14.15
C SER A 68 -10.27 -12.00 13.96
N LEU A 69 -10.09 -11.35 12.80
CA LEU A 69 -8.91 -10.53 12.51
C LEU A 69 -8.83 -9.38 13.52
N LYS A 70 -7.62 -9.08 13.99
CA LYS A 70 -7.39 -7.91 14.83
C LYS A 70 -7.33 -6.70 13.90
N LEU A 71 -8.07 -5.64 14.21
CA LEU A 71 -7.90 -4.37 13.52
C LEU A 71 -7.54 -3.28 14.53
N ASP A 72 -6.58 -2.46 14.15
CA ASP A 72 -6.01 -1.34 14.88
C ASP A 72 -5.70 -0.22 13.89
N TYR A 73 -5.07 0.88 14.33
CA TYR A 73 -4.79 2.03 13.47
C TYR A 73 -3.37 2.59 13.66
N LEU A 74 -2.86 3.26 12.62
CA LEU A 74 -1.53 3.86 12.59
C LEU A 74 -1.48 5.18 13.36
N THR A 75 -2.39 6.10 13.04
CA THR A 75 -2.42 7.46 13.59
C THR A 75 -3.71 7.71 14.37
N LYS A 76 -3.58 8.39 15.51
CA LYS A 76 -4.74 8.88 16.25
C LYS A 76 -5.00 10.29 15.69
N PRO A 77 -6.20 10.62 15.19
CA PRO A 77 -6.50 12.00 14.87
C PRO A 77 -6.39 12.81 16.16
N SER A 78 -5.32 13.60 16.27
CA SER A 78 -5.19 14.57 17.33
C SER A 78 -5.91 15.81 16.85
N PHE A 79 -7.01 16.17 17.51
CA PHE A 79 -7.67 17.49 17.31
C PHE A 79 -6.69 18.66 17.61
N PHE A 80 -5.53 18.38 18.20
CA PHE A 80 -4.44 19.30 18.48
C PHE A 80 -3.26 19.20 17.49
N GLU A 81 -3.33 18.38 16.44
CA GLU A 81 -2.33 18.41 15.36
C GLU A 81 -2.31 19.76 14.63
N ASP A 82 -3.47 20.41 14.51
CA ASP A 82 -3.59 21.81 14.07
C ASP A 82 -2.95 22.82 15.05
N PHE A 83 -2.62 22.38 16.27
CA PHE A 83 -2.00 23.19 17.33
C PHE A 83 -0.60 22.69 17.74
N GLY A 84 -0.01 21.74 17.01
CA GLY A 84 1.37 21.27 17.24
C GLY A 84 1.57 20.29 18.41
N PHE A 85 0.52 19.71 18.99
CA PHE A 85 0.64 18.64 19.99
C PHE A 85 0.24 17.28 19.40
N VAL A 86 1.26 16.46 19.09
CA VAL A 86 1.08 15.08 18.64
C VAL A 86 1.23 14.17 19.86
N GLU A 87 0.12 13.58 20.34
CA GLU A 87 0.19 12.46 21.26
C GLU A 87 0.64 11.23 20.46
N LYS A 88 1.97 11.04 20.36
CA LYS A 88 2.56 9.98 19.56
C LYS A 88 2.27 8.62 20.20
N VAL A 89 1.31 7.90 19.64
CA VAL A 89 1.04 6.50 19.99
C VAL A 89 2.21 5.66 19.50
N LYS A 90 2.90 4.94 20.39
CA LYS A 90 3.99 4.04 20.01
C LYS A 90 3.44 2.74 19.43
N MET A 91 4.04 2.25 18.35
CA MET A 91 3.60 0.99 17.74
C MET A 91 3.82 -0.22 18.66
N THR A 92 4.84 -0.19 19.51
CA THR A 92 5.07 -1.20 20.56
C THR A 92 3.87 -1.42 21.48
N ASP A 93 3.06 -0.40 21.72
CA ASP A 93 1.92 -0.50 22.65
C ASP A 93 0.70 -1.17 21.97
N ARG A 94 0.66 -1.13 20.63
CA ARG A 94 -0.42 -1.67 19.78
C ARG A 94 -0.19 -3.11 19.38
N VAL A 95 1.06 -3.46 19.10
CA VAL A 95 1.48 -4.82 18.75
C VAL A 95 1.40 -5.73 19.97
N LYS A 96 0.95 -6.97 19.76
CA LYS A 96 0.91 -8.03 20.76
C LYS A 96 1.93 -9.11 20.45
N LEU A 97 2.33 -9.86 21.47
CA LEU A 97 3.38 -10.87 21.33
C LEU A 97 2.97 -11.98 20.36
N GLU A 98 1.70 -12.35 20.38
CA GLU A 98 1.07 -13.36 19.54
C GLU A 98 0.85 -12.94 18.07
N ASP A 99 1.03 -11.67 17.72
CA ASP A 99 0.89 -11.24 16.34
C ASP A 99 1.99 -11.88 15.47
N GLU A 100 1.60 -12.39 14.30
CA GLU A 100 2.50 -13.03 13.32
C GLU A 100 2.53 -12.28 11.98
N LEU A 101 1.42 -11.65 11.61
CA LEU A 101 1.25 -10.94 10.35
C LEU A 101 0.65 -9.55 10.59
N PHE A 102 1.33 -8.54 10.08
CA PHE A 102 0.84 -7.18 9.99
C PHE A 102 0.45 -6.85 8.55
N LEU A 103 -0.78 -6.38 8.38
CA LEU A 103 -1.31 -5.83 7.15
C LEU A 103 -1.56 -4.35 7.37
N VAL A 104 -1.06 -3.50 6.49
CA VAL A 104 -1.29 -2.06 6.56
C VAL A 104 -2.14 -1.66 5.37
N ALA A 105 -3.31 -1.11 5.67
CA ALA A 105 -4.28 -0.67 4.69
C ALA A 105 -3.97 0.77 4.28
N TYR A 106 -3.66 0.97 3.00
CA TYR A 106 -3.61 2.24 2.29
C TYR A 106 -3.02 3.46 3.04
N PRO A 107 -1.76 3.38 3.53
CA PRO A 107 -1.13 4.42 4.35
C PRO A 107 -0.63 5.63 3.52
N TYR A 108 -1.51 6.30 2.78
CA TYR A 108 -1.16 7.42 1.88
C TYR A 108 -1.90 8.74 2.16
N PHE A 109 -2.85 8.78 3.10
CA PHE A 109 -3.65 9.98 3.34
C PHE A 109 -2.81 11.07 4.02
N ASN A 110 -2.03 10.68 5.03
CA ASN A 110 -1.07 11.52 5.72
C ASN A 110 0.36 10.97 5.59
N VAL A 111 1.33 11.84 5.33
CA VAL A 111 2.76 11.51 5.28
C VAL A 111 3.27 10.80 6.55
N ASN A 112 2.66 11.08 7.70
CA ASN A 112 3.01 10.46 8.97
C ASN A 112 2.65 8.97 9.01
N GLU A 113 1.62 8.53 8.29
CA GLU A 113 1.22 7.11 8.26
C GLU A 113 2.37 6.23 7.80
N MET A 114 3.02 6.58 6.68
CA MET A 114 4.15 5.82 6.17
C MET A 114 5.36 5.83 7.12
N LEU A 115 5.55 6.91 7.89
CA LEU A 115 6.60 6.96 8.92
C LEU A 115 6.29 6.02 10.08
N VAL A 116 5.02 5.91 10.48
CA VAL A 116 4.56 4.95 11.49
C VAL A 116 4.69 3.51 10.96
N VAL A 117 4.49 3.27 9.67
CA VAL A 117 4.75 1.95 9.06
C VAL A 117 6.22 1.58 9.14
N GLU A 118 7.13 2.54 8.92
CA GLU A 118 8.57 2.32 9.12
C GLU A 118 8.90 2.00 10.60
N GLU A 119 8.28 2.70 11.54
CA GLU A 119 8.39 2.43 12.98
C GLU A 119 7.92 1.01 13.31
N LEU A 120 6.73 0.61 12.83
CA LEU A 120 6.18 -0.74 12.98
C LEU A 120 7.15 -1.79 12.42
N TYR A 121 7.72 -1.56 11.24
CA TYR A 121 8.70 -2.47 10.65
C TYR A 121 9.94 -2.64 11.54
N LYS A 122 10.53 -1.52 12.00
CA LYS A 122 11.74 -1.53 12.82
C LYS A 122 11.51 -2.17 14.19
N GLU A 123 10.37 -1.89 14.82
CA GLU A 123 10.12 -2.32 16.20
C GLU A 123 9.52 -3.72 16.30
N ALA A 124 8.71 -4.14 15.32
CA ALA A 124 7.94 -5.37 15.42
C ALA A 124 8.28 -6.43 14.38
N VAL A 125 9.03 -6.10 13.32
CA VAL A 125 9.23 -7.01 12.17
C VAL A 125 10.68 -7.41 12.00
N VAL A 126 11.60 -6.46 11.88
CA VAL A 126 12.97 -6.70 11.36
C VAL A 126 13.76 -7.76 12.16
N GLU A 127 13.67 -7.76 13.49
CA GLU A 127 14.35 -8.73 14.36
C GLU A 127 13.48 -9.94 14.75
N THR A 128 12.42 -10.22 13.99
CA THR A 128 11.43 -11.26 14.32
C THR A 128 11.08 -12.12 13.11
N ALA A 129 10.29 -13.18 13.35
CA ALA A 129 9.71 -13.98 12.27
C ALA A 129 8.45 -13.34 11.65
N ARG A 130 7.94 -12.24 12.21
CA ARG A 130 6.69 -11.60 11.79
C ARG A 130 6.80 -11.03 10.39
N LYS A 131 5.66 -10.84 9.72
CA LYS A 131 5.60 -10.35 8.33
C LYS A 131 4.82 -9.05 8.26
N LEU A 132 5.19 -8.21 7.29
CA LEU A 132 4.52 -6.94 6.98
C LEU A 132 4.10 -6.90 5.52
N ILE A 133 2.84 -6.57 5.27
CA ILE A 133 2.27 -6.35 3.94
C ILE A 133 1.61 -4.97 3.92
N ILE A 134 1.94 -4.16 2.91
CA ILE A 134 1.25 -2.90 2.63
C ILE A 134 0.33 -3.11 1.43
N PHE A 135 -0.93 -2.71 1.56
CA PHE A 135 -1.92 -2.70 0.49
C PHE A 135 -2.21 -1.27 0.04
N ASN A 136 -2.15 -1.01 -1.27
CA ASN A 136 -2.52 0.25 -1.92
C ASN A 136 -1.92 1.45 -1.21
N GLY A 137 -0.60 1.46 -1.02
CA GLY A 137 0.10 2.47 -0.23
C GLY A 137 0.52 3.71 -1.00
N GLU A 138 0.24 3.79 -2.31
CA GLU A 138 0.69 4.86 -3.21
C GLU A 138 2.19 5.16 -3.07
N LEU A 139 3.02 4.12 -2.87
CA LEU A 139 4.46 4.29 -2.57
C LEU A 139 5.19 5.06 -3.70
N ASP A 140 4.65 5.03 -4.91
CA ASP A 140 5.18 5.76 -6.05
C ASP A 140 5.13 7.27 -5.90
N ARG A 141 4.24 7.84 -5.08
CA ARG A 141 4.30 9.28 -4.75
C ARG A 141 5.63 9.61 -4.09
N ILE A 142 6.08 8.77 -3.17
CA ILE A 142 7.37 8.95 -2.51
C ILE A 142 8.52 8.59 -3.46
N ARG A 143 8.44 7.48 -4.22
CA ARG A 143 9.49 7.04 -5.17
C ARG A 143 9.72 8.03 -6.32
N SER A 144 8.68 8.67 -6.81
CA SER A 144 8.76 9.65 -7.91
C SER A 144 9.24 11.04 -7.45
N GLY A 145 9.39 11.27 -6.14
CA GLY A 145 9.79 12.55 -5.59
C GLY A 145 8.68 13.59 -5.53
N TYR A 146 7.41 13.16 -5.48
CA TYR A 146 6.25 14.06 -5.26
C TYR A 146 6.44 14.91 -4.00
N TYR A 147 7.01 14.32 -2.94
CA TYR A 147 7.41 15.02 -1.73
C TYR A 147 8.88 15.45 -1.84
N PRO A 148 9.19 16.76 -1.96
CA PRO A 148 10.57 17.21 -2.10
C PRO A 148 11.38 16.89 -0.84
N SER A 149 12.54 16.25 -1.03
CA SER A 149 13.35 15.72 0.07
C SER A 149 13.86 16.78 1.06
N PHE A 150 14.03 18.03 0.62
CA PHE A 150 14.42 19.14 1.49
C PHE A 150 13.34 19.45 2.55
N PHE A 151 12.05 19.36 2.18
CA PHE A 151 10.93 19.59 3.09
C PHE A 151 10.50 18.33 3.83
N TYR A 152 10.68 17.15 3.24
CA TYR A 152 10.27 15.86 3.79
C TYR A 152 11.45 14.85 3.89
N PRO A 153 12.51 15.17 4.65
CA PRO A 153 13.71 14.33 4.69
C PRO A 153 13.45 12.93 5.25
N LYS A 154 12.50 12.80 6.20
CA LYS A 154 12.10 11.50 6.77
C LYS A 154 11.38 10.61 5.75
N LEU A 155 10.52 11.19 4.91
CA LEU A 155 9.91 10.41 3.82
C LEU A 155 10.96 10.02 2.79
N ALA A 156 11.86 10.94 2.43
CA ALA A 156 12.92 10.65 1.48
C ALA A 156 13.86 9.54 1.98
N SER A 157 14.07 9.40 3.29
CA SER A 157 14.86 8.29 3.83
C SER A 157 14.24 6.91 3.60
N LEU A 158 12.91 6.80 3.44
CA LEU A 158 12.22 5.52 3.18
C LEU A 158 12.70 4.85 1.90
N LEU A 159 13.12 5.64 0.91
CA LEU A 159 13.71 5.16 -0.35
C LEU A 159 15.01 4.38 -0.15
N LYS A 160 15.67 4.57 1.00
CA LYS A 160 16.93 3.91 1.37
C LYS A 160 16.75 2.88 2.48
N THR A 161 15.66 2.98 3.26
CA THR A 161 15.43 2.13 4.44
C THR A 161 14.36 1.08 4.17
N LEU A 162 13.08 1.44 4.18
CA LEU A 162 11.97 0.49 4.13
C LEU A 162 11.74 -0.06 2.71
N PHE A 163 11.65 0.82 1.71
CA PHE A 163 11.17 0.43 0.38
C PHE A 163 12.07 -0.58 -0.34
N PRO A 164 13.41 -0.49 -0.27
CA PRO A 164 14.29 -1.49 -0.89
C PRO A 164 14.13 -2.90 -0.29
N LEU A 165 13.56 -3.01 0.92
CA LEU A 165 13.35 -4.29 1.61
C LEU A 165 12.00 -4.93 1.27
N MET A 166 11.14 -4.22 0.53
CA MET A 166 9.81 -4.70 0.17
C MET A 166 9.85 -5.41 -1.18
N GLU A 167 9.39 -6.65 -1.22
CA GLU A 167 9.04 -7.29 -2.48
C GLU A 167 7.65 -6.81 -2.95
N THR A 168 7.58 -6.19 -4.12
CA THR A 168 6.32 -5.85 -4.78
C THR A 168 5.76 -7.09 -5.47
N VAL A 169 4.73 -7.70 -4.87
CA VAL A 169 4.25 -9.03 -5.28
C VAL A 169 3.13 -8.97 -6.30
N TYR A 170 2.32 -7.91 -6.26
CA TYR A 170 1.27 -7.64 -7.24
C TYR A 170 1.16 -6.15 -7.44
N TYR A 171 1.20 -5.69 -8.68
CA TYR A 171 1.25 -4.28 -9.01
C TYR A 171 0.50 -3.99 -10.31
N ILE A 172 -0.36 -2.99 -10.30
CA ILE A 172 -1.00 -2.41 -11.49
C ILE A 172 -0.92 -0.90 -11.39
N HIS A 173 -0.30 -0.26 -12.37
CA HIS A 173 -0.35 1.19 -12.55
C HIS A 173 -0.71 1.52 -13.99
N ASN A 174 -1.82 2.23 -14.17
CA ASN A 174 -2.33 2.61 -15.48
C ASN A 174 -1.81 3.99 -15.89
N PHE A 175 -1.43 4.11 -17.16
CA PHE A 175 -0.99 5.35 -17.79
C PHE A 175 -2.07 5.78 -18.78
N LYS A 176 -2.58 7.01 -18.62
CA LYS A 176 -3.55 7.61 -19.54
C LYS A 176 -2.88 8.31 -20.72
N GLY A 177 -3.68 8.63 -21.73
CA GLY A 177 -3.27 9.42 -22.89
C GLY A 177 -3.16 8.60 -24.17
N ARG A 178 -2.70 9.26 -25.25
CA ARG A 178 -2.63 8.68 -26.61
C ARG A 178 -1.84 7.36 -26.65
N ASN A 179 -0.75 7.30 -25.89
CA ASN A 179 0.13 6.13 -25.81
C ASN A 179 -0.04 5.36 -24.49
N GLY A 180 -1.25 5.41 -23.89
CA GLY A 180 -1.53 4.77 -22.61
C GLY A 180 -1.19 3.27 -22.56
N GLY A 181 -1.10 2.76 -21.34
CA GLY A 181 -0.74 1.38 -21.05
C GLY A 181 -0.76 1.09 -19.56
N THR A 182 -0.24 -0.07 -19.17
CA THR A 182 -0.26 -0.54 -17.79
C THR A 182 1.11 -1.09 -17.42
N LEU A 183 1.73 -0.54 -16.38
CA LEU A 183 2.84 -1.20 -15.70
C LEU A 183 2.25 -2.28 -14.79
N PHE A 184 2.66 -3.52 -15.00
CA PHE A 184 2.12 -4.69 -14.33
C PHE A 184 3.22 -5.56 -13.75
N ARG A 185 2.98 -6.12 -12.56
CA ARG A 185 3.75 -7.24 -12.02
C ARG A 185 2.86 -8.23 -11.29
N CYS A 186 3.16 -9.50 -11.47
CA CYS A 186 2.69 -10.59 -10.63
C CYS A 186 3.89 -11.49 -10.31
N TYR A 187 4.38 -11.44 -9.08
CA TYR A 187 5.52 -12.24 -8.61
C TYR A 187 5.21 -13.74 -8.74
N PRO A 188 6.18 -14.60 -9.10
CA PRO A 188 7.60 -14.32 -9.33
C PRO A 188 7.94 -13.81 -10.74
N GLY A 189 6.95 -13.41 -11.54
CA GLY A 189 7.18 -12.90 -12.89
C GLY A 189 7.86 -11.52 -12.95
N PRO A 190 8.43 -11.17 -14.12
CA PRO A 190 9.07 -9.88 -14.33
C PRO A 190 8.05 -8.73 -14.36
N TRP A 191 8.55 -7.51 -14.27
CA TRP A 191 7.79 -6.32 -14.60
C TRP A 191 7.47 -6.29 -16.08
N LYS A 192 6.24 -5.90 -16.43
CA LYS A 192 5.77 -5.81 -17.81
C LYS A 192 5.10 -4.47 -18.06
N VAL A 193 5.36 -3.88 -19.21
CA VAL A 193 4.54 -2.77 -19.72
C VAL A 193 3.58 -3.33 -20.76
N LEU A 194 2.30 -3.25 -20.46
CA LEU A 194 1.22 -3.79 -21.28
C LEU A 194 0.48 -2.66 -21.99
N ARG A 195 -0.03 -2.92 -23.19
CA ARG A 195 -0.97 -2.04 -23.88
C ARG A 195 -2.22 -2.80 -24.27
N LYS A 196 -3.38 -2.19 -24.02
CA LYS A 196 -4.65 -2.73 -24.49
C LYS A 196 -4.84 -2.40 -25.96
N VAL A 197 -5.00 -3.43 -26.79
CA VAL A 197 -5.34 -3.32 -28.21
C VAL A 197 -6.63 -4.11 -28.42
N ARG A 198 -7.74 -3.38 -28.67
CA ARG A 198 -9.09 -3.95 -28.71
C ARG A 198 -9.41 -4.68 -27.39
N ASN A 199 -9.58 -6.01 -27.44
CA ASN A 199 -9.92 -6.85 -26.29
C ASN A 199 -8.74 -7.68 -25.76
N ALA A 200 -7.51 -7.38 -26.19
CA ALA A 200 -6.32 -8.11 -25.76
C ALA A 200 -5.26 -7.16 -25.19
N TYR A 201 -4.39 -7.68 -24.33
CA TYR A 201 -3.19 -7.00 -23.87
C TYR A 201 -1.97 -7.53 -24.60
N ILE A 202 -1.17 -6.61 -25.15
CA ILE A 202 0.14 -6.92 -25.71
C ILE A 202 1.22 -6.47 -24.74
N CYS A 203 2.26 -7.29 -24.58
CA CYS A 203 3.44 -6.94 -23.79
C CYS A 203 4.41 -6.14 -24.66
N LEU A 204 4.61 -4.87 -24.34
CA LEU A 204 5.51 -3.98 -25.07
C LEU A 204 6.94 -4.11 -24.57
N HIS A 205 7.11 -4.29 -23.27
CA HIS A 205 8.42 -4.36 -22.61
C HIS A 205 8.35 -5.26 -21.39
N GLN A 206 9.48 -5.87 -21.04
CA GLN A 206 9.63 -6.63 -19.80
C GLN A 206 11.04 -6.47 -19.22
N GLN A 207 11.13 -6.45 -17.89
CA GLN A 207 12.41 -6.40 -17.18
C GLN A 207 12.29 -6.92 -15.73
N GLU A 208 13.41 -7.32 -15.14
CA GLU A 208 13.45 -7.87 -13.78
C GLU A 208 13.32 -6.80 -12.69
N ALA A 209 14.00 -5.66 -12.88
CA ALA A 209 13.94 -4.54 -11.93
C ALA A 209 12.71 -3.66 -12.21
N MET A 210 12.13 -3.06 -11.17
CA MET A 210 11.00 -2.13 -11.34
C MET A 210 11.44 -0.91 -12.17
N PRO A 211 10.81 -0.62 -13.33
CA PRO A 211 11.06 0.62 -14.05
C PRO A 211 10.46 1.79 -13.28
N SER A 212 11.04 2.98 -13.44
CA SER A 212 10.41 4.18 -12.89
C SER A 212 9.15 4.55 -13.69
N LEU A 213 8.15 5.17 -13.05
CA LEU A 213 6.97 5.66 -13.78
C LEU A 213 7.35 6.63 -14.92
N LYS A 214 8.42 7.40 -14.73
CA LYS A 214 8.95 8.32 -15.74
C LYS A 214 9.51 7.59 -16.95
N GLU A 215 10.32 6.55 -16.73
CA GLU A 215 10.87 5.69 -17.79
C GLU A 215 9.75 5.03 -18.60
N VAL A 216 8.73 4.48 -17.92
CA VAL A 216 7.57 3.89 -18.60
C VAL A 216 6.85 4.93 -19.45
N ALA A 217 6.56 6.10 -18.90
CA ALA A 217 5.77 7.13 -19.58
C ALA A 217 6.52 7.80 -20.74
N LEU A 218 7.83 8.01 -20.63
CA LEU A 218 8.60 8.80 -21.59
C LEU A 218 9.39 7.96 -22.60
N ASP A 219 9.84 6.77 -22.21
CA ASP A 219 10.78 5.99 -23.02
C ASP A 219 10.11 4.72 -23.58
N ILE A 220 9.33 4.01 -22.76
CA ILE A 220 8.75 2.71 -23.16
C ILE A 220 7.43 2.88 -23.91
N LEU A 221 6.46 3.60 -23.33
CA LEU A 221 5.15 3.74 -23.97
C LEU A 221 5.21 4.51 -25.31
N PRO A 222 6.02 5.57 -25.48
CA PRO A 222 6.06 6.29 -26.75
C PRO A 222 6.87 5.61 -27.86
N SER A 223 7.70 4.61 -27.56
CA SER A 223 8.59 3.98 -28.54
C SER A 223 7.93 2.94 -29.45
N VAL A 224 6.64 2.66 -29.26
CA VAL A 224 5.86 1.67 -30.02
C VAL A 224 4.56 2.24 -30.54
#